data_AF-A0A0P1ABH7-F1
#
_entry.id   AF-A0A0P1ABH7-F1
#
_cell.length_a   1.000
_cell.length_b   1.000
_cell.length_c   1.000
_cell.angle_alpha   90.00
_cell.angle_beta   90.00
_cell.angle_gamma   90.00
#
_symmetry.space_group_name_H-M   'P 1'
#
loop_
_entity.id
_entity.type
_entity.pdbx_description
1 polymer ?
#
loop_
_entity_poly.entity_id
_entity_poly.type
_entity_poly.pdbx_seq_one_letter_code
_entity_poly.pdbx_strand_id
1 'polypeptide(L)'
;MAKRDLSTHFCLVLLSSVVLLALRIDSFGADATYLNANLRQDTRTLTPTTHEDLTNHEPRTMTAAAVVHGNLFTHLLNRIWSWVLQNIGSSSVIRRVSPIGHMKLTSDKKEAAFNLLKDFNVDKVEIPIFESQAFVKWSSVFSKAFPNDQDLRAELMVSALVRHDEAKLIESIAQVKPFSGSTLIAKQLEKALIEKWLGDSSEKMIDVLKKPMLQKWFRTLPKRDPARETLFFKAYERNGFETEATDFQEAAQTTGGIFSEMAKSILGIKLSNDLFHELKLDEATSSKDIVDHGSLDTWLMKVEELEWDPVKLLFPKLRAVSTDIDILVDCVSKNHLPVELRDKLQDAVLDEWVGTSGSAALKYLGLDVVNNGPFYPLLLSWASYMRRLFPETASIEMVKVLRSFFPNKLGEKIAQAKESDNRPLQALAEELAAAAIKLDDTDNLPQPDLPPPVAPMPDV
;
A
#
# COMPACT_ATOMS: atom_id res chain seq x y z
N MET A 1 20.49 -30.64 45.39
CA MET A 1 20.21 -29.26 44.90
C MET A 1 21.50 -28.72 44.28
N ALA A 2 21.45 -27.93 43.19
CA ALA A 2 22.59 -27.44 42.38
C ALA A 2 23.09 -28.31 41.20
N LYS A 3 22.19 -28.74 40.30
CA LYS A 3 22.59 -29.18 38.94
C LYS A 3 21.66 -28.73 37.79
N ARG A 4 20.69 -27.85 38.06
CA ARG A 4 19.71 -27.38 37.06
C ARG A 4 19.92 -25.95 36.54
N ASP A 5 20.81 -25.13 37.11
CA ASP A 5 20.98 -23.72 36.69
C ASP A 5 22.00 -23.49 35.58
N LEU A 6 22.93 -24.42 35.35
CA LEU A 6 24.00 -24.22 34.38
C LEU A 6 23.50 -24.34 32.93
N SER A 7 22.50 -25.17 32.67
CA SER A 7 21.95 -25.40 31.32
C SER A 7 21.13 -24.20 30.82
N THR A 8 20.36 -23.56 31.70
CA THR A 8 19.55 -22.38 31.37
C THR A 8 20.41 -21.15 31.13
N HIS A 9 21.46 -20.95 31.95
CA HIS A 9 22.43 -19.88 31.73
C HIS A 9 23.23 -20.07 30.44
N PHE A 10 23.64 -21.30 30.13
CA PHE A 10 24.37 -21.59 28.88
C PHE A 10 23.50 -21.38 27.63
N CYS A 11 22.22 -21.79 27.68
CA CYS A 11 21.27 -21.52 26.60
C CYS A 11 20.99 -20.02 26.43
N LEU A 12 20.89 -19.25 27.52
CA LEU A 12 20.70 -17.80 27.46
C LEU A 12 21.93 -17.07 26.90
N VAL A 13 23.13 -17.51 27.26
CA VAL A 13 24.39 -16.95 26.72
C VAL A 13 24.53 -17.28 25.23
N LEU A 14 24.20 -18.51 24.80
CA LEU A 14 24.19 -18.88 23.38
C LEU A 14 23.14 -18.12 22.58
N LEU A 15 21.92 -17.96 23.11
CA LEU A 15 20.86 -17.17 22.48
C LEU A 15 21.25 -15.68 22.37
N SER A 16 21.84 -15.11 23.41
CA SER A 16 22.31 -13.72 23.37
C SER A 16 23.44 -13.51 22.35
N SER A 17 24.33 -14.49 22.22
CA SER A 17 25.44 -14.46 21.26
C SER A 17 24.95 -14.58 19.81
N VAL A 18 23.96 -15.43 19.56
CA VAL A 18 23.34 -15.59 18.23
C VAL A 18 22.52 -14.36 17.84
N VAL A 19 21.79 -13.76 18.79
CA VAL A 19 21.04 -12.51 18.55
C VAL A 19 22.00 -11.33 18.29
N LEU A 20 23.10 -11.23 19.03
CA LEU A 20 24.13 -10.23 18.78
C LEU A 20 24.83 -10.44 17.43
N LEU A 21 25.06 -11.68 17.01
CA LEU A 21 25.59 -11.98 15.67
C LEU A 21 24.59 -11.61 14.56
N ALA A 22 23.31 -11.92 14.72
CA ALA A 22 22.28 -11.60 13.74
C ALA A 22 22.10 -10.08 13.56
N LEU A 23 22.10 -9.33 14.66
CA LEU A 23 22.05 -7.86 14.62
C LEU A 23 23.30 -7.22 14.01
N ARG A 24 24.46 -7.90 14.06
CA ARG A 24 25.70 -7.45 13.42
C ARG A 24 25.72 -7.76 11.92
N ILE A 25 25.04 -8.82 11.47
CA ILE A 25 24.96 -9.18 10.05
C ILE A 25 24.07 -8.20 9.28
N ASP A 26 22.98 -7.72 9.90
CA ASP A 26 22.14 -6.66 9.30
C ASP A 26 22.90 -5.32 9.12
N SER A 27 23.93 -5.04 9.94
CA SER A 27 24.77 -3.85 9.72
C SER A 27 25.79 -4.01 8.59
N PHE A 28 26.16 -5.24 8.21
CA PHE A 28 27.04 -5.52 7.06
C PHE A 28 26.28 -5.63 5.73
N GLY A 29 24.96 -5.90 5.78
CA GLY A 29 24.12 -5.97 4.58
C GLY A 29 24.00 -4.64 3.82
N ALA A 30 24.15 -3.50 4.50
CA ALA A 30 24.12 -2.19 3.88
C ALA A 30 25.37 -1.90 3.02
N ASP A 31 26.55 -2.35 3.46
CA ASP A 31 27.84 -2.14 2.76
C ASP A 31 28.05 -3.11 1.58
N ALA A 32 27.45 -4.30 1.63
CA ALA A 32 27.57 -5.30 0.56
C ALA A 32 26.88 -4.88 -0.76
N THR A 33 25.84 -4.03 -0.69
CA THR A 33 25.18 -3.45 -1.86
C THR A 33 26.09 -2.49 -2.64
N TYR A 34 27.08 -1.89 -1.98
CA TYR A 34 28.03 -0.96 -2.61
C TYR A 34 29.17 -1.69 -3.37
N LEU A 35 29.55 -2.89 -2.94
CA LEU A 35 30.59 -3.70 -3.59
C LEU A 35 30.07 -4.47 -4.82
N ASN A 36 28.79 -4.80 -4.88
CA ASN A 36 28.21 -5.60 -5.98
C ASN A 36 27.87 -4.77 -7.24
N ALA A 37 27.84 -3.44 -7.13
CA ALA A 37 27.64 -2.54 -8.28
C ALA A 37 28.92 -2.38 -9.13
N ASN A 38 30.11 -2.47 -8.53
CA ASN A 38 31.39 -2.27 -9.23
C ASN A 38 31.96 -3.54 -9.90
N LEU A 39 31.43 -4.73 -9.60
CA LEU A 39 31.90 -6.00 -10.19
C LEU A 39 31.14 -6.42 -11.47
N ARG A 40 30.16 -5.63 -11.93
CA ARG A 40 29.35 -5.92 -13.14
C ARG A 40 29.79 -5.19 -14.41
N GLN A 41 30.84 -4.38 -14.38
CA GLN A 41 31.32 -3.65 -15.57
C GLN A 41 32.43 -4.32 -16.40
N ASP A 42 33.10 -5.37 -15.91
CA ASP A 42 34.35 -5.86 -16.53
C ASP A 42 34.30 -7.22 -17.26
N THR A 43 33.14 -7.68 -17.75
CA THR A 43 33.11 -8.91 -18.58
C THR A 43 32.20 -8.80 -19.80
N ARG A 44 32.59 -7.98 -20.78
CA ARG A 44 32.20 -8.15 -22.18
C ARG A 44 33.33 -7.71 -23.12
N THR A 45 34.11 -8.66 -23.61
CA THR A 45 34.58 -8.78 -25.00
C THR A 45 35.56 -9.96 -25.10
N LEU A 46 35.19 -10.99 -25.86
CA LEU A 46 35.97 -11.58 -26.95
C LEU A 46 35.29 -12.87 -27.44
N THR A 47 35.04 -12.90 -28.75
CA THR A 47 34.49 -14.00 -29.55
C THR A 47 35.54 -15.10 -29.81
N PRO A 48 35.11 -16.33 -30.18
CA PRO A 48 35.99 -17.50 -30.31
C PRO A 48 36.44 -17.77 -31.75
N THR A 49 37.63 -18.36 -31.92
CA THR A 49 37.95 -19.15 -33.14
C THR A 49 38.90 -20.30 -32.81
N THR A 50 38.66 -21.40 -33.51
CA THR A 50 39.06 -22.81 -33.39
C THR A 50 40.51 -23.13 -33.80
N HIS A 51 41.17 -24.11 -33.13
CA HIS A 51 41.72 -25.35 -33.73
C HIS A 51 42.52 -26.22 -32.73
N GLU A 52 42.17 -27.52 -32.71
CA GLU A 52 43.00 -28.76 -32.73
C GLU A 52 44.29 -28.97 -31.89
N ASP A 53 44.16 -29.92 -30.95
CA ASP A 53 44.82 -31.27 -30.94
C ASP A 53 46.01 -31.60 -30.00
N LEU A 54 45.91 -32.82 -29.45
CA LEU A 54 46.87 -33.76 -28.81
C LEU A 54 47.40 -33.59 -27.35
N THR A 55 46.87 -34.50 -26.51
CA THR A 55 47.55 -35.46 -25.60
C THR A 55 47.83 -35.15 -24.11
N ASN A 56 47.22 -36.03 -23.29
CA ASN A 56 47.74 -36.68 -22.08
C ASN A 56 48.20 -35.84 -20.87
N HIS A 57 47.32 -35.75 -19.86
CA HIS A 57 47.60 -36.25 -18.50
C HIS A 57 46.34 -36.18 -17.61
N GLU A 58 45.95 -37.32 -17.06
CA GLU A 58 45.21 -37.42 -15.79
C GLU A 58 46.20 -37.90 -14.70
N PRO A 59 45.87 -37.84 -13.39
CA PRO A 59 44.85 -37.04 -12.71
C PRO A 59 45.39 -36.40 -11.41
N ARG A 60 44.74 -35.37 -10.87
CA ARG A 60 44.76 -35.10 -9.41
C ARG A 60 43.44 -34.47 -8.95
N THR A 61 42.63 -35.31 -8.32
CA THR A 61 41.45 -34.97 -7.53
C THR A 61 41.82 -34.24 -6.23
N MET A 62 41.26 -33.03 -6.04
CA MET A 62 40.94 -32.35 -4.77
C MET A 62 40.25 -31.05 -5.24
N THR A 63 38.96 -30.76 -5.03
CA THR A 63 38.27 -30.63 -3.75
C THR A 63 36.74 -30.65 -3.94
N ALA A 64 36.08 -31.74 -3.57
CA ALA A 64 34.61 -31.80 -3.41
C ALA A 64 34.16 -31.55 -1.95
N ALA A 65 35.09 -31.34 -1.02
CA ALA A 65 34.79 -31.23 0.41
C ALA A 65 34.36 -29.82 0.87
N ALA A 66 34.66 -28.75 0.12
CA ALA A 66 34.33 -27.38 0.53
C ALA A 66 32.88 -26.98 0.21
N VAL A 67 32.27 -27.54 -0.86
CA VAL A 67 30.90 -27.20 -1.29
C VAL A 67 29.84 -27.93 -0.45
N VAL A 68 30.17 -29.08 0.13
CA VAL A 68 29.21 -29.87 0.94
C VAL A 68 29.02 -29.29 2.35
N HIS A 69 30.02 -28.60 2.92
CA HIS A 69 29.91 -28.00 4.26
C HIS A 69 29.15 -26.66 4.27
N GLY A 70 29.20 -25.88 3.19
CA GLY A 70 28.41 -24.65 3.06
C GLY A 70 26.91 -24.92 3.03
N ASN A 71 26.47 -25.92 2.26
CA ASN A 71 25.05 -26.26 2.14
C ASN A 71 24.47 -26.93 3.38
N LEU A 72 25.24 -27.73 4.13
CA LEU A 72 24.76 -28.32 5.36
C LEU A 72 24.60 -27.26 6.46
N PHE A 73 25.53 -26.31 6.54
CA PHE A 73 25.49 -25.24 7.54
C PHE A 73 24.37 -24.22 7.28
N THR A 74 24.12 -23.86 6.02
CA THR A 74 22.99 -22.97 5.66
C THR A 74 21.65 -23.65 5.85
N HIS A 75 21.51 -24.95 5.54
CA HIS A 75 20.28 -25.69 5.84
C HIS A 75 20.06 -25.89 7.34
N LEU A 76 21.13 -26.14 8.12
CA LEU A 76 21.02 -26.25 9.57
C LEU A 76 20.68 -24.89 10.20
N LEU A 77 21.30 -23.81 9.74
CA LEU A 77 20.97 -22.45 10.18
C LEU A 77 19.56 -22.06 9.79
N ASN A 78 19.09 -22.35 8.56
CA ASN A 78 17.70 -22.08 8.18
C ASN A 78 16.70 -22.96 8.94
N ARG A 79 17.05 -24.21 9.29
CA ARG A 79 16.20 -25.06 10.15
C ARG A 79 16.19 -24.57 11.59
N ILE A 80 17.34 -24.20 12.14
CA ILE A 80 17.44 -23.63 13.49
C ILE A 80 16.74 -22.27 13.53
N TRP A 81 16.88 -21.44 12.49
CA TRP A 81 16.22 -20.14 12.38
C TRP A 81 14.72 -20.29 12.19
N SER A 82 14.25 -21.19 11.32
CA SER A 82 12.82 -21.51 11.17
C SER A 82 12.23 -22.09 12.46
N TRP A 83 12.96 -22.99 13.14
CA TRP A 83 12.56 -23.55 14.43
C TRP A 83 12.60 -22.50 15.56
N VAL A 84 13.58 -21.60 15.57
CA VAL A 84 13.67 -20.45 16.50
C VAL A 84 12.55 -19.44 16.24
N LEU A 85 12.24 -19.16 14.97
CA LEU A 85 11.17 -18.26 14.56
C LEU A 85 9.79 -18.86 14.91
N GLN A 86 9.60 -20.17 14.74
CA GLN A 86 8.34 -20.84 15.05
C GLN A 86 8.15 -21.12 16.56
N ASN A 87 9.21 -21.41 17.32
CA ASN A 87 9.11 -21.78 18.73
C ASN A 87 9.50 -20.68 19.73
N ILE A 88 10.12 -19.58 19.29
CA ILE A 88 10.59 -18.51 20.20
C ILE A 88 9.92 -17.15 19.93
N GLY A 89 9.20 -17.00 18.82
CA GLY A 89 8.39 -15.81 18.49
C GLY A 89 7.30 -15.46 19.52
N SER A 90 7.01 -16.36 20.46
CA SER A 90 6.04 -16.19 21.56
C SER A 90 6.67 -16.07 22.96
N SER A 91 8.01 -16.09 23.07
CA SER A 91 8.66 -16.09 24.40
C SER A 91 8.77 -14.68 25.00
N SER A 92 8.45 -14.56 26.29
CA SER A 92 8.61 -13.31 27.06
C SER A 92 10.05 -12.80 27.11
N VAL A 93 11.04 -13.67 26.90
CA VAL A 93 12.47 -13.34 26.91
C VAL A 93 12.87 -12.58 25.65
N ILE A 94 12.50 -13.05 24.45
CA ILE A 94 12.78 -12.32 23.20
C ILE A 94 12.10 -10.96 23.20
N ARG A 95 10.87 -10.88 23.72
CA ARG A 95 10.13 -9.61 23.81
C ARG A 95 10.86 -8.55 24.62
N ARG A 96 11.53 -8.92 25.72
CA ARG A 96 12.33 -8.00 26.55
C ARG A 96 13.67 -7.64 25.93
N VAL A 97 14.31 -8.58 25.25
CA VAL A 97 15.68 -8.40 24.69
C VAL A 97 15.65 -7.72 23.32
N SER A 98 14.65 -8.01 22.48
CA SER A 98 14.44 -7.38 21.18
C SER A 98 12.95 -7.10 20.92
N PRO A 99 12.38 -6.04 21.52
CA PRO A 99 10.98 -5.65 21.32
C PRO A 99 10.61 -5.45 19.84
N ILE A 100 11.53 -4.88 19.05
CA ILE A 100 11.32 -4.58 17.62
C ILE A 100 11.26 -5.87 16.80
N GLY A 101 12.20 -6.79 17.02
CA GLY A 101 12.21 -8.08 16.33
C GLY A 101 10.96 -8.90 16.66
N HIS A 102 10.56 -8.92 17.94
CA HIS A 102 9.33 -9.58 18.38
C HIS A 102 8.08 -9.03 17.65
N MET A 103 7.96 -7.69 17.53
CA MET A 103 6.82 -7.09 16.82
C MET A 103 6.76 -7.45 15.34
N LYS A 104 7.91 -7.53 14.67
CA LYS A 104 7.96 -7.89 13.24
C LYS A 104 7.60 -9.35 12.98
N LEU A 105 8.02 -10.24 13.88
CA LEU A 105 8.02 -11.69 13.64
C LEU A 105 6.82 -12.42 14.24
N THR A 106 6.16 -11.86 15.25
CA THR A 106 4.97 -12.49 15.85
C THR A 106 3.79 -12.54 14.87
N SER A 107 3.07 -13.66 14.91
CA SER A 107 1.78 -13.82 14.23
C SER A 107 0.68 -13.01 14.91
N ASP A 108 0.66 -12.96 16.24
CA ASP A 108 -0.31 -12.18 17.02
C ASP A 108 0.30 -10.84 17.45
N LYS A 109 0.17 -9.84 16.57
CA LYS A 109 0.70 -8.49 16.81
C LYS A 109 -0.10 -7.73 17.86
N LYS A 110 -1.38 -8.02 18.05
CA LYS A 110 -2.25 -7.34 19.04
C LYS A 110 -1.90 -7.79 20.46
N GLU A 111 -1.73 -9.09 20.68
CA GLU A 111 -1.25 -9.62 21.95
C GLU A 111 0.19 -9.15 22.25
N ALA A 112 1.05 -9.11 21.23
CA ALA A 112 2.40 -8.57 21.39
C ALA A 112 2.40 -7.09 21.80
N ALA A 113 1.58 -6.25 21.17
CA ALA A 113 1.44 -4.84 21.51
C ALA A 113 0.98 -4.62 22.96
N PHE A 114 -0.03 -5.37 23.41
CA PHE A 114 -0.54 -5.32 24.79
C PHE A 114 0.50 -5.76 25.82
N ASN A 115 1.25 -6.80 25.50
CA ASN A 115 2.33 -7.26 26.38
C ASN A 115 3.47 -6.24 26.49
N LEU A 116 3.83 -5.59 25.38
CA LEU A 116 4.83 -4.52 25.40
C LEU A 116 4.34 -3.31 26.21
N LEU A 117 3.05 -3.01 26.19
CA LEU A 117 2.47 -1.93 27.00
C LEU A 117 2.80 -2.15 28.49
N LYS A 118 2.66 -3.39 28.98
CA LYS A 118 3.02 -3.78 30.35
C LYS A 118 4.54 -3.78 30.60
N ASP A 119 5.32 -4.31 29.66
CA ASP A 119 6.78 -4.38 29.81
C ASP A 119 7.43 -2.99 29.91
N PHE A 120 6.88 -2.01 29.18
CA PHE A 120 7.31 -0.60 29.26
C PHE A 120 6.63 0.17 30.40
N ASN A 121 5.79 -0.48 31.22
CA ASN A 121 5.00 0.08 32.31
C ASN A 121 4.07 1.24 31.88
N VAL A 122 3.61 1.25 30.63
CA VAL A 122 2.66 2.27 30.12
C VAL A 122 1.29 2.12 30.79
N ASP A 123 0.92 0.90 31.18
CA ASP A 123 -0.28 0.61 31.98
C ASP A 123 -0.32 1.37 33.31
N LYS A 124 0.86 1.62 33.90
CA LYS A 124 0.98 2.28 35.21
C LYS A 124 1.10 3.80 35.13
N VAL A 125 1.18 4.37 33.94
CA VAL A 125 1.35 5.81 33.73
C VAL A 125 0.05 6.55 34.01
N GLU A 126 0.04 7.58 34.85
CA GLU A 126 -1.12 8.45 35.02
C GLU A 126 -1.28 9.43 33.83
N ILE A 127 -2.47 9.99 33.65
CA ILE A 127 -2.76 10.94 32.57
C ILE A 127 -1.95 12.24 32.79
N PRO A 128 -1.40 12.89 31.73
CA PRO A 128 -1.47 12.56 30.31
C PRO A 128 -0.43 11.51 29.86
N ILE A 129 -0.90 10.39 29.29
CA ILE A 129 0.00 9.26 28.95
C ILE A 129 1.04 9.62 27.88
N PHE A 130 0.69 10.52 26.95
CA PHE A 130 1.52 10.84 25.77
C PHE A 130 2.76 11.68 26.07
N GLU A 131 2.85 12.26 27.26
CA GLU A 131 4.02 13.02 27.70
C GLU A 131 5.00 12.14 28.50
N SER A 132 4.57 10.93 28.87
CA SER A 132 5.38 10.03 29.68
C SER A 132 6.54 9.42 28.90
N GLN A 133 7.69 9.30 29.56
CA GLN A 133 8.85 8.64 28.97
C GLN A 133 8.58 7.15 28.65
N ALA A 134 7.71 6.50 29.43
CA ALA A 134 7.29 5.13 29.20
C ALA A 134 6.55 4.99 27.85
N PHE A 135 5.57 5.87 27.60
CA PHE A 135 4.83 5.89 26.33
C PHE A 135 5.74 6.22 25.15
N VAL A 136 6.64 7.20 25.27
CA VAL A 136 7.60 7.54 24.20
C VAL A 136 8.49 6.34 23.85
N LYS A 137 9.00 5.62 24.86
CA LYS A 137 9.81 4.42 24.62
C LYS A 137 8.99 3.30 23.96
N TRP A 138 7.79 3.05 24.46
CA TRP A 138 6.88 2.02 23.94
C TRP A 138 6.46 2.31 22.49
N SER A 139 5.93 3.51 22.20
CA SER A 139 5.54 3.95 20.86
C SER A 139 6.71 3.90 19.86
N SER A 140 7.94 4.17 20.32
CA SER A 140 9.13 4.08 19.45
C SER A 140 9.37 2.67 18.89
N VAL A 141 8.96 1.61 19.60
CA VAL A 141 9.08 0.22 19.12
C VAL A 141 8.27 0.05 17.84
N PHE A 142 7.05 0.58 17.78
CA PHE A 142 6.18 0.51 16.60
C PHE A 142 6.77 1.30 15.44
N SER A 143 7.29 2.51 15.70
CA SER A 143 7.92 3.33 14.66
C SER A 143 9.10 2.64 13.98
N LYS A 144 9.88 1.85 14.73
CA LYS A 144 11.03 1.09 14.23
C LYS A 144 10.63 -0.27 13.64
N ALA A 145 9.57 -0.89 14.16
CA ALA A 145 9.06 -2.15 13.65
C ALA A 145 8.36 -1.97 12.29
N PHE A 146 7.63 -0.87 12.14
CA PHE A 146 6.80 -0.58 10.96
C PHE A 146 7.03 0.87 10.50
N PRO A 147 8.20 1.18 9.92
CA PRO A 147 8.55 2.56 9.55
C PRO A 147 7.58 3.14 8.50
N ASN A 148 7.08 2.31 7.59
CA ASN A 148 6.31 2.72 6.43
C ASN A 148 4.79 2.48 6.56
N ASP A 149 4.31 1.97 7.70
CA ASP A 149 2.91 1.61 7.88
C ASP A 149 2.33 2.33 9.10
N GLN A 150 1.86 3.56 8.89
CA GLN A 150 1.38 4.40 9.99
C GLN A 150 0.07 3.90 10.59
N ASP A 151 -0.84 3.42 9.75
CA ASP A 151 -2.16 2.95 10.17
C ASP A 151 -2.04 1.65 11.00
N LEU A 152 -1.20 0.68 10.59
CA LEU A 152 -0.95 -0.52 11.40
C LEU A 152 -0.35 -0.17 12.77
N ARG A 153 0.58 0.79 12.83
CA ARG A 153 1.13 1.24 14.12
C ARG A 153 0.04 1.78 15.03
N ALA A 154 -0.82 2.66 14.51
CA ALA A 154 -1.90 3.27 15.26
C ALA A 154 -2.92 2.22 15.72
N GLU A 155 -3.33 1.28 14.84
CA GLU A 155 -4.25 0.20 15.16
C GLU A 155 -3.74 -0.68 16.31
N LEU A 156 -2.46 -1.09 16.25
CA LEU A 156 -1.86 -1.95 17.28
C LEU A 156 -1.74 -1.22 18.62
N MET A 157 -1.36 0.07 18.59
CA MET A 157 -1.28 0.89 19.80
C MET A 157 -2.66 1.09 20.44
N VAL A 158 -3.67 1.45 19.64
CA VAL A 158 -5.06 1.60 20.11
C VAL A 158 -5.57 0.28 20.67
N SER A 159 -5.35 -0.85 19.99
CA SER A 159 -5.77 -2.17 20.46
C SER A 159 -5.21 -2.50 21.85
N ALA A 160 -3.94 -2.18 22.09
CA ALA A 160 -3.30 -2.37 23.39
C ALA A 160 -3.85 -1.43 24.47
N LEU A 161 -3.99 -0.14 24.15
CA LEU A 161 -4.45 0.90 25.08
C LEU A 161 -5.92 0.71 25.47
N VAL A 162 -6.81 0.42 24.50
CA VAL A 162 -8.23 0.14 24.73
C VAL A 162 -8.42 -1.09 25.62
N ARG A 163 -7.66 -2.17 25.35
CA ARG A 163 -7.70 -3.38 26.17
C ARG A 163 -7.28 -3.14 27.62
N HIS A 164 -6.41 -2.16 27.85
CA HIS A 164 -5.99 -1.79 29.19
C HIS A 164 -7.00 -0.86 29.86
N ASP A 165 -7.26 0.29 29.25
CA ASP A 165 -8.15 1.34 29.75
C ASP A 165 -8.50 2.33 28.63
N GLU A 166 -9.66 2.13 28.00
CA GLU A 166 -10.15 3.00 26.93
C GLU A 166 -10.49 4.42 27.42
N ALA A 167 -11.08 4.55 28.61
CA ALA A 167 -11.47 5.85 29.16
C ALA A 167 -10.24 6.75 29.36
N LYS A 168 -9.16 6.16 29.88
CA LYS A 168 -7.86 6.83 30.04
C LYS A 168 -7.22 7.24 28.71
N LEU A 169 -7.40 6.44 27.65
CA LEU A 169 -6.95 6.82 26.30
C LEU A 169 -7.73 8.04 25.79
N ILE A 170 -9.06 8.01 25.86
CA ILE A 170 -9.92 9.12 25.43
C ILE A 170 -9.57 10.41 26.19
N GLU A 171 -9.42 10.32 27.51
CA GLU A 171 -9.06 11.47 28.34
C GLU A 171 -7.66 12.00 28.00
N SER A 172 -6.69 11.11 27.77
CA SER A 172 -5.35 11.50 27.34
C SER A 172 -5.34 12.23 25.99
N ILE A 173 -6.17 11.81 25.03
CA ILE A 173 -6.36 12.50 23.73
C ILE A 173 -6.96 13.88 23.96
N ALA A 174 -7.96 14.00 24.83
CA ALA A 174 -8.62 15.27 25.12
C ALA A 174 -7.70 16.32 25.77
N GLN A 175 -6.72 15.88 26.57
CA GLN A 175 -5.80 16.77 27.30
C GLN A 175 -4.58 17.23 26.47
N VAL A 176 -4.38 16.73 25.24
CA VAL A 176 -3.24 17.13 24.42
C VAL A 176 -3.32 18.60 24.02
N LYS A 177 -2.29 19.36 24.41
CA LYS A 177 -2.15 20.77 24.03
C LYS A 177 -1.96 20.90 22.52
N PRO A 178 -2.64 21.85 21.84
CA PRO A 178 -2.40 22.15 20.45
C PRO A 178 -0.91 22.45 20.18
N PHE A 179 -0.38 21.99 19.05
CA PHE A 179 1.01 22.21 18.61
C PHE A 179 2.09 21.61 19.51
N SER A 180 1.75 20.73 20.44
CA SER A 180 2.72 19.95 21.20
C SER A 180 3.33 18.83 20.35
N GLY A 181 4.51 18.33 20.75
CA GLY A 181 5.14 17.18 20.10
C GLY A 181 4.25 15.93 20.08
N SER A 182 3.28 15.84 20.98
CA SER A 182 2.31 14.73 21.08
C SER A 182 1.04 14.93 20.26
N THR A 183 0.83 16.10 19.63
CA THR A 183 -0.39 16.39 18.85
C THR A 183 -0.57 15.44 17.66
N LEU A 184 0.51 15.11 16.96
CA LEU A 184 0.43 14.23 15.79
C LEU A 184 0.03 12.81 16.16
N ILE A 185 0.69 12.21 17.16
CA ILE A 185 0.39 10.84 17.60
C ILE A 185 -1.00 10.76 18.23
N ALA A 186 -1.44 11.79 18.97
CA ALA A 186 -2.78 11.82 19.54
C ALA A 186 -3.86 11.82 18.46
N LYS A 187 -3.71 12.61 17.39
CA LYS A 187 -4.62 12.60 16.24
C LYS A 187 -4.65 11.25 15.50
N GLN A 188 -3.49 10.60 15.37
CA GLN A 188 -3.41 9.27 14.76
C GLN A 188 -4.13 8.21 15.59
N LEU A 189 -3.95 8.24 16.91
CA LEU A 189 -4.65 7.33 17.83
C LEU A 189 -6.15 7.65 17.93
N GLU A 190 -6.55 8.92 17.86
CA GLU A 190 -7.96 9.34 17.78
C GLU A 190 -8.63 8.74 16.54
N LYS A 191 -8.02 8.89 15.36
CA LYS A 191 -8.49 8.27 14.11
C LYS A 191 -8.61 6.75 14.23
N ALA A 192 -7.57 6.07 14.71
CA ALA A 192 -7.56 4.62 14.83
C ALA A 192 -8.56 4.09 15.88
N LEU A 193 -8.83 4.84 16.95
CA LEU A 193 -9.86 4.51 17.94
C LEU A 193 -11.26 4.63 17.33
N ILE A 194 -11.51 5.67 16.55
CA ILE A 194 -12.77 5.84 15.81
C ILE A 194 -12.96 4.71 14.79
N GLU A 195 -11.93 4.39 14.01
CA GLU A 195 -11.97 3.28 13.06
C GLU A 195 -12.21 1.93 13.75
N LYS A 196 -11.65 1.74 14.95
CA LYS A 196 -11.93 0.57 15.77
C LYS A 196 -13.40 0.52 16.18
N TRP A 197 -13.96 1.59 16.75
CA TRP A 197 -15.37 1.60 17.16
C TRP A 197 -16.32 1.30 16.01
N LEU A 198 -16.04 1.86 14.83
CA LEU A 198 -16.90 1.68 13.66
C LEU A 198 -16.73 0.31 12.98
N GLY A 199 -15.62 -0.38 13.25
CA GLY A 199 -15.35 -1.73 12.75
C GLY A 199 -15.66 -2.85 13.74
N ASP A 200 -15.97 -2.54 15.00
CA ASP A 200 -16.22 -3.51 16.06
C ASP A 200 -17.72 -3.80 16.16
N SER A 201 -18.13 -5.02 15.80
CA SER A 201 -19.54 -5.43 15.79
C SER A 201 -20.09 -5.77 17.18
N SER A 202 -19.31 -5.58 18.25
CA SER A 202 -19.73 -5.91 19.62
C SER A 202 -20.61 -4.84 20.28
N GLU A 203 -20.52 -3.59 19.82
CA GLU A 203 -21.38 -2.49 20.26
C GLU A 203 -22.33 -2.11 19.13
N LYS A 204 -23.59 -1.77 19.46
CA LYS A 204 -24.52 -1.24 18.47
C LYS A 204 -23.97 0.06 17.89
N MET A 205 -24.02 0.19 16.57
CA MET A 205 -23.51 1.37 15.89
C MET A 205 -24.22 2.64 16.37
N ILE A 206 -25.51 2.54 16.70
CA ILE A 206 -26.27 3.67 17.23
C ILE A 206 -25.70 4.22 18.54
N ASP A 207 -25.09 3.37 19.36
CA ASP A 207 -24.46 3.79 20.61
C ASP A 207 -23.04 4.33 20.36
N VAL A 208 -22.34 3.79 19.37
CA VAL A 208 -21.07 4.35 18.86
C VAL A 208 -21.27 5.78 18.35
N LEU A 209 -22.34 6.06 17.59
CA LEU A 209 -22.68 7.41 17.10
C LEU A 209 -22.95 8.42 18.23
N LYS A 210 -23.27 7.97 19.45
CA LYS A 210 -23.46 8.84 20.61
C LYS A 210 -22.15 9.21 21.30
N LYS A 211 -21.03 8.54 20.99
CA LYS A 211 -19.74 8.80 21.65
C LYS A 211 -19.28 10.24 21.39
N PRO A 212 -18.99 11.05 22.45
CA PRO A 212 -18.64 12.46 22.29
C PRO A 212 -17.40 12.72 21.42
N MET A 213 -16.40 11.83 21.49
CA MET A 213 -15.18 11.95 20.70
C MET A 213 -15.46 11.77 19.20
N LEU A 214 -16.28 10.80 18.81
CA LEU A 214 -16.70 10.61 17.43
C LEU A 214 -17.48 11.82 16.92
N GLN A 215 -18.44 12.33 17.70
CA GLN A 215 -19.19 13.53 17.33
C GLN A 215 -18.28 14.75 17.16
N LYS A 216 -17.31 14.93 18.07
CA LYS A 216 -16.33 16.01 17.98
C LYS A 216 -15.46 15.87 16.72
N TRP A 217 -14.91 14.68 16.46
CA TRP A 217 -14.13 14.42 15.25
C TRP A 217 -14.94 14.72 14.00
N PHE A 218 -16.18 14.25 13.95
CA PHE A 218 -17.09 14.50 12.84
C PHE A 218 -17.39 15.99 12.63
N ARG A 219 -17.52 16.79 13.71
CA ARG A 219 -17.65 18.27 13.62
C ARG A 219 -16.47 18.92 12.92
N THR A 220 -15.27 18.39 13.14
CA THR A 220 -14.03 19.04 12.67
C THR A 220 -13.79 18.84 11.18
N LEU A 221 -14.48 17.88 10.56
CA LEU A 221 -14.39 17.64 9.14
C LEU A 221 -15.34 18.56 8.36
N PRO A 222 -14.91 19.13 7.22
CA PRO A 222 -15.79 19.79 6.27
C PRO A 222 -17.01 18.93 5.92
N LYS A 223 -18.13 19.57 5.56
CA LYS A 223 -19.24 18.86 4.93
C LYS A 223 -18.74 18.23 3.62
N ARG A 224 -19.08 16.95 3.40
CA ARG A 224 -18.59 16.13 2.27
C ARG A 224 -17.08 15.91 2.25
N ASP A 225 -16.45 15.90 3.42
CA ASP A 225 -15.06 15.46 3.53
C ASP A 225 -14.97 13.96 3.16
N PRO A 226 -14.09 13.57 2.21
CA PRO A 226 -13.96 12.18 1.79
C PRO A 226 -13.61 11.20 2.92
N ALA A 227 -12.96 11.67 4.00
CA ALA A 227 -12.66 10.85 5.16
C ALA A 227 -13.92 10.50 5.96
N ARG A 228 -14.90 11.42 6.03
CA ARG A 228 -16.20 11.18 6.67
C ARG A 228 -16.95 10.04 5.95
N GLU A 229 -17.06 10.15 4.63
CA GLU A 229 -17.79 9.18 3.81
C GLU A 229 -17.08 7.83 3.77
N THR A 230 -15.76 7.83 3.56
CA THR A 230 -14.96 6.59 3.51
C THR A 230 -15.07 5.80 4.80
N LEU A 231 -15.09 6.47 5.95
CA LEU A 231 -15.16 5.83 7.25
C LEU A 231 -16.50 5.13 7.47
N PHE A 232 -17.63 5.81 7.21
CA PHE A 232 -18.95 5.20 7.34
C PHE A 232 -19.24 4.16 6.27
N PHE A 233 -18.73 4.35 5.06
CA PHE A 233 -18.80 3.34 4.02
C PHE A 233 -18.14 2.03 4.46
N LYS A 234 -16.89 2.10 4.93
CA LYS A 234 -16.18 0.91 5.49
C LYS A 234 -16.89 0.30 6.69
N ALA A 235 -17.50 1.12 7.54
CA ALA A 235 -18.29 0.64 8.68
C ALA A 235 -19.51 -0.17 8.21
N TYR A 236 -20.22 0.35 7.20
CA TYR A 236 -21.35 -0.33 6.58
C TYR A 236 -20.92 -1.62 5.89
N GLU A 237 -19.86 -1.62 5.07
CA GLU A 237 -19.38 -2.83 4.38
C GLU A 237 -19.05 -3.98 5.33
N ARG A 238 -18.56 -3.66 6.54
CA ARG A 238 -18.19 -4.68 7.55
C ARG A 238 -19.39 -5.26 8.28
N ASN A 239 -20.41 -4.44 8.53
CA ASN A 239 -21.47 -4.79 9.47
C ASN A 239 -22.84 -4.96 8.83
N GLY A 240 -23.10 -4.37 7.65
CA GLY A 240 -24.37 -4.32 6.92
C GLY A 240 -25.50 -3.55 7.63
N PHE A 241 -25.50 -3.58 8.96
CA PHE A 241 -26.45 -2.95 9.87
C PHE A 241 -27.94 -3.24 9.58
N GLU A 242 -28.24 -4.40 9.00
CA GLU A 242 -29.61 -4.80 8.66
C GLU A 242 -30.56 -4.79 9.87
N THR A 243 -30.07 -5.22 11.03
CA THR A 243 -30.86 -5.24 12.27
C THR A 243 -31.00 -3.89 12.96
N GLU A 244 -30.26 -2.87 12.51
CA GLU A 244 -30.24 -1.51 13.10
C GLU A 244 -30.89 -0.46 12.18
N ALA A 245 -31.47 -0.87 11.05
CA ALA A 245 -32.06 0.05 10.07
C ALA A 245 -33.14 0.96 10.68
N THR A 246 -34.04 0.41 11.50
CA THR A 246 -35.07 1.18 12.21
C THR A 246 -34.46 2.16 13.22
N ASP A 247 -33.44 1.74 13.96
CA ASP A 247 -32.72 2.58 14.93
C ASP A 247 -32.08 3.79 14.20
N PHE A 248 -31.51 3.59 13.01
CA PHE A 248 -31.00 4.69 12.19
C PHE A 248 -32.09 5.58 11.60
N GLN A 249 -33.22 5.02 11.19
CA GLN A 249 -34.34 5.79 10.67
C GLN A 249 -34.91 6.72 11.75
N GLU A 250 -35.12 6.21 12.96
CA GLU A 250 -35.54 7.02 14.11
C GLU A 250 -34.51 8.11 14.42
N ALA A 251 -33.22 7.75 14.49
CA ALA A 251 -32.15 8.71 14.73
C ALA A 251 -32.03 9.79 13.64
N ALA A 252 -32.21 9.44 12.37
CA ALA A 252 -32.21 10.36 11.25
C ALA A 252 -33.37 11.37 11.33
N GLN A 253 -34.50 10.97 11.93
CA GLN A 253 -35.68 11.82 12.13
C GLN A 253 -35.58 12.73 13.37
N THR A 254 -34.66 12.46 14.29
CA THR A 254 -34.42 13.36 15.43
C THR A 254 -34.06 14.77 14.97
N THR A 255 -34.52 15.79 15.72
CA THR A 255 -34.44 17.21 15.32
C THR A 255 -32.99 17.71 15.26
N GLY A 256 -32.36 17.54 14.10
CA GLY A 256 -31.06 18.12 13.76
C GLY A 256 -29.89 17.64 14.62
N GLY A 257 -28.72 18.18 14.34
CA GLY A 257 -27.48 17.85 15.05
C GLY A 257 -26.76 16.62 14.50
N ILE A 258 -25.62 16.34 15.10
CA ILE A 258 -24.59 15.48 14.49
C ILE A 258 -24.93 14.01 14.55
N PHE A 259 -25.60 13.60 15.63
CA PHE A 259 -26.11 12.26 15.72
C PHE A 259 -27.08 11.96 14.55
N SER A 260 -28.03 12.87 14.27
CA SER A 260 -28.93 12.78 13.12
C SER A 260 -28.16 12.81 11.78
N GLU A 261 -27.17 13.68 11.62
CA GLU A 261 -26.35 13.73 10.40
C GLU A 261 -25.54 12.44 10.15
N MET A 262 -24.96 11.85 11.20
CA MET A 262 -24.24 10.58 11.10
C MET A 262 -25.20 9.43 10.77
N ALA A 263 -26.36 9.38 11.44
CA ALA A 263 -27.39 8.38 11.17
C ALA A 263 -27.91 8.47 9.73
N LYS A 264 -28.17 9.68 9.21
CA LYS A 264 -28.54 9.93 7.81
C LYS A 264 -27.47 9.44 6.84
N SER A 265 -26.20 9.65 7.17
CA SER A 265 -25.08 9.19 6.35
C SER A 265 -25.10 7.66 6.23
N ILE A 266 -25.15 6.92 7.34
CA ILE A 266 -25.20 5.45 7.31
C ILE A 266 -26.47 4.94 6.62
N LEU A 267 -27.63 5.55 6.93
CA LEU A 267 -28.90 5.19 6.31
C LEU A 267 -28.89 5.41 4.80
N GLY A 268 -28.22 6.47 4.31
CA GLY A 268 -28.06 6.74 2.88
C GLY A 268 -27.35 5.62 2.13
N ILE A 269 -26.31 5.02 2.74
CA ILE A 269 -25.62 3.86 2.14
C ILE A 269 -26.59 2.69 2.02
N LYS A 270 -27.33 2.39 3.09
CA LYS A 270 -28.32 1.31 3.10
C LYS A 270 -29.40 1.53 2.04
N LEU A 271 -30.05 2.69 2.05
CA LEU A 271 -31.13 3.01 1.11
C LEU A 271 -30.65 2.94 -0.35
N SER A 272 -29.42 3.38 -0.62
CA SER A 272 -28.81 3.24 -1.94
C SER A 272 -28.61 1.77 -2.32
N ASN A 273 -28.16 0.92 -1.39
CA ASN A 273 -27.99 -0.51 -1.65
C ASN A 273 -29.31 -1.25 -1.84
N ASP A 274 -30.29 -0.98 -0.98
CA ASP A 274 -31.63 -1.57 -1.07
C ASP A 274 -32.28 -1.19 -2.42
N LEU A 275 -32.16 0.07 -2.85
CA LEU A 275 -32.65 0.50 -4.16
C LEU A 275 -31.86 -0.14 -5.31
N PHE A 276 -30.55 -0.33 -5.19
CA PHE A 276 -29.75 -1.00 -6.21
C PHE A 276 -30.26 -2.44 -6.46
N HIS A 277 -30.61 -3.14 -5.38
CA HIS A 277 -31.21 -4.47 -5.41
C HIS A 277 -32.65 -4.44 -5.96
N GLU A 278 -33.49 -3.51 -5.51
CA GLU A 278 -34.86 -3.34 -6.01
C GLU A 278 -34.91 -3.09 -7.53
N LEU A 279 -33.94 -2.33 -8.04
CA LEU A 279 -33.76 -2.04 -9.46
C LEU A 279 -33.05 -3.18 -10.22
N LYS A 280 -32.73 -4.29 -9.54
CA LYS A 280 -32.07 -5.49 -10.08
C LYS A 280 -30.73 -5.24 -10.74
N LEU A 281 -30.04 -4.18 -10.33
CA LEU A 281 -28.73 -3.84 -10.86
C LEU A 281 -27.65 -4.82 -10.35
N ASP A 282 -27.92 -5.55 -9.26
CA ASP A 282 -27.05 -6.59 -8.70
C ASP A 282 -27.28 -7.99 -9.30
N GLU A 283 -28.33 -8.18 -10.11
CA GLU A 283 -28.51 -9.39 -10.92
C GLU A 283 -27.60 -9.40 -12.16
N ALA A 284 -26.94 -8.28 -12.45
CA ALA A 284 -26.00 -8.10 -13.55
C ALA A 284 -24.79 -9.04 -13.45
N THR A 285 -24.34 -9.55 -14.60
CA THR A 285 -23.19 -10.47 -14.67
C THR A 285 -21.88 -9.79 -15.09
N SER A 286 -21.95 -8.52 -15.48
CA SER A 286 -20.81 -7.71 -15.88
C SER A 286 -21.03 -6.23 -15.53
N SER A 287 -19.95 -5.46 -15.45
CA SER A 287 -20.01 -4.00 -15.26
C SER A 287 -20.76 -3.34 -16.41
N LYS A 288 -20.59 -3.87 -17.63
CA LYS A 288 -21.33 -3.44 -18.82
C LYS A 288 -22.84 -3.53 -18.62
N ASP A 289 -23.32 -4.66 -18.10
CA ASP A 289 -24.75 -4.88 -17.84
C ASP A 289 -25.29 -3.84 -16.84
N ILE A 290 -24.49 -3.41 -15.87
CA ILE A 290 -24.85 -2.36 -14.90
C ILE A 290 -24.86 -0.98 -15.56
N VAL A 291 -23.78 -0.60 -16.24
CA VAL A 291 -23.61 0.76 -16.80
C VAL A 291 -24.51 1.03 -18.00
N ASP A 292 -25.00 -0.01 -18.67
CA ASP A 292 -25.98 0.08 -19.74
C ASP A 292 -27.43 -0.11 -19.25
N HIS A 293 -27.63 -0.43 -17.96
CA HIS A 293 -28.96 -0.68 -17.43
C HIS A 293 -29.78 0.63 -17.35
N GLY A 294 -30.97 0.63 -17.95
CA GLY A 294 -31.83 1.84 -17.98
C GLY A 294 -32.28 2.35 -16.60
N SER A 295 -32.25 1.50 -15.56
CA SER A 295 -32.55 1.90 -14.18
C SER A 295 -31.38 2.54 -13.44
N LEU A 296 -30.16 2.54 -13.99
CA LEU A 296 -29.00 3.15 -13.36
C LEU A 296 -29.20 4.65 -13.10
N ASP A 297 -29.83 5.36 -14.05
CA ASP A 297 -30.13 6.79 -13.91
C ASP A 297 -31.04 7.08 -12.70
N THR A 298 -31.99 6.17 -12.42
CA THR A 298 -32.86 6.26 -11.25
C THR A 298 -32.07 6.07 -9.96
N TRP A 299 -31.16 5.10 -9.94
CA TRP A 299 -30.29 4.87 -8.79
C TRP A 299 -29.35 6.06 -8.54
N LEU A 300 -28.73 6.61 -9.60
CA LEU A 300 -27.83 7.77 -9.51
C LEU A 300 -28.54 9.01 -8.97
N MET A 301 -29.75 9.31 -9.44
CA MET A 301 -30.57 10.39 -8.88
C MET A 301 -30.82 10.19 -7.39
N LYS A 302 -31.10 8.96 -6.95
CA LYS A 302 -31.34 8.70 -5.53
C LYS A 302 -30.07 8.89 -4.70
N VAL A 303 -28.92 8.43 -5.19
CA VAL A 303 -27.64 8.63 -4.52
C VAL A 303 -27.31 10.11 -4.35
N GLU A 304 -27.59 10.92 -5.38
CA GLU A 304 -27.42 12.37 -5.32
C GLU A 304 -28.38 13.03 -4.30
N GLU A 305 -29.65 12.61 -4.26
CA GLU A 305 -30.63 13.07 -3.26
C GLU A 305 -30.18 12.74 -1.82
N LEU A 306 -29.52 11.60 -1.63
CA LEU A 306 -28.96 11.16 -0.35
C LEU A 306 -27.62 11.85 -0.01
N GLU A 307 -27.14 12.75 -0.87
CA GLU A 307 -25.87 13.47 -0.76
C GLU A 307 -24.63 12.55 -0.64
N TRP A 308 -24.67 11.36 -1.24
CA TRP A 308 -23.56 10.42 -1.24
C TRP A 308 -22.75 10.50 -2.54
N ASP A 309 -21.45 10.22 -2.46
CA ASP A 309 -20.60 10.07 -3.64
C ASP A 309 -20.98 8.78 -4.41
N PRO A 310 -21.52 8.89 -5.64
CA PRO A 310 -21.87 7.73 -6.46
C PRO A 310 -20.67 6.84 -6.80
N VAL A 311 -19.45 7.39 -6.86
CA VAL A 311 -18.24 6.60 -7.13
C VAL A 311 -17.99 5.62 -6.00
N LYS A 312 -18.10 6.07 -4.75
CA LYS A 312 -17.88 5.23 -3.55
C LYS A 312 -18.85 4.06 -3.47
N LEU A 313 -20.09 4.27 -3.90
CA LEU A 313 -21.14 3.25 -3.84
C LEU A 313 -21.15 2.34 -5.07
N LEU A 314 -20.86 2.88 -6.26
CA LEU A 314 -20.92 2.13 -7.52
C LEU A 314 -19.66 1.32 -7.79
N PHE A 315 -18.48 1.88 -7.51
CA PHE A 315 -17.21 1.24 -7.86
C PHE A 315 -17.05 -0.19 -7.27
N PRO A 316 -17.34 -0.43 -5.97
CA PRO A 316 -17.27 -1.78 -5.41
C PRO A 316 -18.26 -2.76 -6.07
N LYS A 317 -19.43 -2.27 -6.51
CA LYS A 317 -20.45 -3.08 -7.19
C LYS A 317 -19.99 -3.50 -8.58
N LEU A 318 -19.41 -2.59 -9.35
CA LEU A 318 -18.83 -2.91 -10.66
C LEU A 318 -17.71 -3.95 -10.52
N ARG A 319 -16.86 -3.80 -9.49
CA ARG A 319 -15.72 -4.70 -9.27
C ARG A 319 -16.12 -6.08 -8.76
N ALA A 320 -17.28 -6.21 -8.13
CA ALA A 320 -17.81 -7.51 -7.72
C ALA A 320 -18.11 -8.41 -8.93
N VAL A 321 -18.35 -7.83 -10.12
CA VAL A 321 -18.76 -8.56 -11.33
C VAL A 321 -17.78 -8.41 -12.50
N SER A 322 -16.70 -7.63 -12.37
CA SER A 322 -15.82 -7.31 -13.49
C SER A 322 -14.41 -6.92 -13.07
N THR A 323 -13.47 -7.03 -14.02
CA THR A 323 -12.07 -6.66 -13.79
C THR A 323 -11.88 -5.15 -13.91
N ASP A 324 -10.77 -4.62 -13.37
CA ASP A 324 -10.40 -3.22 -13.56
C ASP A 324 -10.32 -2.84 -15.05
N ILE A 325 -9.95 -3.78 -15.92
CA ILE A 325 -9.88 -3.56 -17.38
C ILE A 325 -11.28 -3.31 -17.95
N ASP A 326 -12.25 -4.15 -17.59
CA ASP A 326 -13.64 -4.02 -18.07
C ASP A 326 -14.25 -2.69 -17.59
N ILE A 327 -14.01 -2.32 -16.33
CA ILE A 327 -14.47 -1.04 -15.77
C ILE A 327 -13.85 0.14 -16.50
N LEU A 328 -12.55 0.09 -16.81
CA LEU A 328 -11.88 1.14 -17.59
C LEU A 328 -12.45 1.24 -19.02
N VAL A 329 -12.76 0.10 -19.67
CA VAL A 329 -13.45 0.07 -20.97
C VAL A 329 -14.82 0.73 -20.87
N ASP A 330 -15.56 0.50 -19.79
CA ASP A 330 -16.85 1.14 -19.57
C ASP A 330 -16.73 2.66 -19.33
N CYS A 331 -15.67 3.13 -18.67
CA CYS A 331 -15.46 4.57 -18.43
C CYS A 331 -15.20 5.36 -19.73
N VAL A 332 -14.63 4.72 -20.74
CA VAL A 332 -14.30 5.35 -22.03
C VAL A 332 -15.33 5.05 -23.14
N SER A 333 -16.26 4.14 -22.87
CA SER A 333 -17.35 3.77 -23.77
C SER A 333 -18.57 4.67 -23.57
N LYS A 334 -19.43 4.74 -24.59
CA LYS A 334 -20.73 5.39 -24.48
C LYS A 334 -21.69 4.46 -23.72
N ASN A 335 -22.23 4.93 -22.60
CA ASN A 335 -23.19 4.23 -21.74
C ASN A 335 -24.06 5.25 -20.96
N HIS A 336 -24.82 4.79 -19.95
CA HIS A 336 -25.68 5.65 -19.13
C HIS A 336 -24.92 6.47 -18.06
N LEU A 337 -23.63 6.22 -17.83
CA LEU A 337 -22.86 7.01 -16.86
C LEU A 337 -22.65 8.45 -17.36
N PRO A 338 -22.86 9.47 -16.52
CA PRO A 338 -22.42 10.83 -16.81
C PRO A 338 -20.90 10.91 -17.05
N VAL A 339 -20.44 11.84 -17.90
CA VAL A 339 -19.02 11.99 -18.26
C VAL A 339 -18.16 12.16 -17.01
N GLU A 340 -18.59 13.06 -16.12
CA GLU A 340 -17.89 13.39 -14.89
C GLU A 340 -17.80 12.18 -13.94
N LEU A 341 -18.81 11.30 -13.95
CA LEU A 341 -18.80 10.07 -13.15
C LEU A 341 -17.84 9.04 -13.74
N ARG A 342 -17.78 8.92 -15.07
CA ARG A 342 -16.81 8.04 -15.74
C ARG A 342 -15.37 8.45 -15.45
N ASP A 343 -15.08 9.75 -15.48
CA ASP A 343 -13.75 10.27 -15.15
C ASP A 343 -13.37 9.93 -13.70
N LYS A 344 -14.29 10.14 -12.75
CA LYS A 344 -14.02 9.80 -11.33
C LYS A 344 -13.93 8.30 -11.06
N LEU A 345 -14.68 7.46 -11.78
CA LEU A 345 -14.58 6.00 -11.68
C LEU A 345 -13.23 5.52 -12.23
N GLN A 346 -12.81 6.05 -13.39
CA GLN A 346 -11.47 5.82 -13.91
C GLN A 346 -10.42 6.23 -12.88
N ASP A 347 -10.59 7.41 -12.28
CA ASP A 347 -9.67 7.91 -11.27
C ASP A 347 -9.57 6.98 -10.06
N ALA A 348 -10.71 6.43 -9.60
CA ALA A 348 -10.76 5.47 -8.50
C ALA A 348 -10.05 4.15 -8.83
N VAL A 349 -10.19 3.62 -10.05
CA VAL A 349 -9.44 2.43 -10.50
C VAL A 349 -7.94 2.71 -10.48
N LEU A 350 -7.52 3.84 -11.07
CA LEU A 350 -6.11 4.19 -11.20
C LEU A 350 -5.44 4.51 -9.85
N ASP A 351 -6.19 5.05 -8.89
CA ASP A 351 -5.71 5.33 -7.53
C ASP A 351 -5.41 4.06 -6.74
N GLU A 352 -5.92 2.90 -7.15
CA GLU A 352 -5.57 1.63 -6.51
C GLU A 352 -4.27 1.02 -7.04
N TRP A 353 -3.76 1.49 -8.17
CA TRP A 353 -2.54 0.97 -8.77
C TRP A 353 -1.26 1.58 -8.15
N VAL A 354 -1.32 2.06 -6.90
CA VAL A 354 -0.17 2.65 -6.18
C VAL A 354 0.99 1.66 -6.13
N GLY A 355 2.19 2.14 -6.48
CA GLY A 355 3.41 1.31 -6.48
C GLY A 355 3.55 0.39 -7.69
N THR A 356 2.57 0.34 -8.59
CA THR A 356 2.71 -0.34 -9.88
C THR A 356 3.58 0.50 -10.82
N SER A 357 4.50 -0.12 -11.55
CA SER A 357 5.30 0.61 -12.54
C SER A 357 4.49 0.88 -13.80
N GLY A 358 4.80 1.95 -14.53
CA GLY A 358 4.20 2.25 -15.84
C GLY A 358 4.25 1.08 -16.81
N SER A 359 5.36 0.33 -16.84
CA SER A 359 5.51 -0.87 -17.67
C SER A 359 4.64 -2.05 -17.22
N ALA A 360 4.44 -2.22 -15.92
CA ALA A 360 3.59 -3.28 -15.39
C ALA A 360 2.10 -2.97 -15.68
N ALA A 361 1.69 -1.71 -15.48
CA ALA A 361 0.35 -1.25 -15.84
C ALA A 361 0.06 -1.40 -17.35
N LEU A 362 1.04 -1.06 -18.21
CA LEU A 362 0.92 -1.23 -19.66
C LEU A 362 0.66 -2.69 -20.04
N LYS A 363 1.45 -3.62 -19.50
CA LYS A 363 1.27 -5.07 -19.71
C LYS A 363 -0.05 -5.58 -19.15
N TYR A 364 -0.46 -5.11 -17.98
CA TYR A 364 -1.74 -5.49 -17.37
C TYR A 364 -2.92 -5.14 -18.29
N LEU A 365 -2.86 -3.97 -18.94
CA LEU A 365 -3.84 -3.54 -19.93
C LEU A 365 -3.70 -4.26 -21.30
N GLY A 366 -2.75 -5.18 -21.46
CA GLY A 366 -2.48 -5.89 -22.71
C GLY A 366 -1.92 -4.99 -23.82
N LEU A 367 -1.45 -3.80 -23.49
CA LEU A 367 -0.99 -2.79 -24.44
C LEU A 367 0.43 -3.05 -24.98
N ASP A 368 1.09 -4.13 -24.54
CA ASP A 368 2.45 -4.50 -24.96
C ASP A 368 2.49 -5.38 -26.22
N VAL A 369 1.34 -5.89 -26.67
CA VAL A 369 1.27 -6.81 -27.81
C VAL A 369 1.07 -6.07 -29.14
N VAL A 370 1.85 -6.47 -30.16
CA VAL A 370 1.98 -5.74 -31.44
C VAL A 370 0.72 -5.78 -32.32
N ASN A 371 -0.14 -6.80 -32.19
CA ASN A 371 -1.08 -7.24 -33.23
C ASN A 371 -2.60 -7.09 -32.95
N ASN A 372 -3.07 -6.57 -31.81
CA ASN A 372 -4.52 -6.31 -31.69
C ASN A 372 -4.90 -4.99 -32.39
N GLY A 373 -6.11 -4.95 -32.95
CA GLY A 373 -6.77 -3.74 -33.44
C GLY A 373 -7.07 -2.73 -32.32
N PRO A 374 -7.99 -1.77 -32.48
CA PRO A 374 -7.97 -0.47 -31.82
C PRO A 374 -7.86 -0.53 -30.28
N PHE A 375 -6.63 -0.59 -29.81
CA PHE A 375 -6.10 -0.52 -28.43
C PHE A 375 -6.28 0.86 -27.78
N TYR A 376 -7.14 1.70 -28.34
CA TYR A 376 -7.07 3.14 -28.16
C TYR A 376 -7.71 3.70 -26.89
N PRO A 377 -8.81 3.12 -26.36
CA PRO A 377 -9.42 3.68 -25.16
C PRO A 377 -8.57 3.43 -23.90
N LEU A 378 -8.00 2.24 -23.75
CA LEU A 378 -7.16 1.89 -22.58
C LEU A 378 -5.79 2.58 -22.60
N LEU A 379 -5.29 2.97 -23.79
CA LEU A 379 -4.07 3.77 -23.90
C LEU A 379 -4.25 5.14 -23.24
N LEU A 380 -5.44 5.74 -23.32
CA LEU A 380 -5.75 7.01 -22.64
C LEU A 380 -5.75 6.82 -21.12
N SER A 381 -6.35 5.75 -20.61
CA SER A 381 -6.32 5.42 -19.18
C SER A 381 -4.90 5.16 -18.68
N TRP A 382 -4.08 4.45 -19.46
CA TRP A 382 -2.65 4.27 -19.16
C TRP A 382 -1.88 5.59 -19.16
N ALA A 383 -2.13 6.48 -20.12
CA ALA A 383 -1.50 7.79 -20.17
C ALA A 383 -1.90 8.66 -18.96
N SER A 384 -3.18 8.64 -18.56
CA SER A 384 -3.65 9.28 -17.33
C SER A 384 -2.94 8.73 -16.09
N TYR A 385 -2.75 7.41 -16.00
CA TYR A 385 -1.98 6.80 -14.93
C TYR A 385 -0.51 7.25 -14.93
N MET A 386 0.13 7.30 -16.09
CA MET A 386 1.52 7.77 -16.23
C MET A 386 1.68 9.24 -15.83
N ARG A 387 0.67 10.09 -16.09
CA ARG A 387 0.64 11.48 -15.60
C ARG A 387 0.55 11.58 -14.08
N ARG A 388 -0.06 10.60 -13.40
CA ARG A 388 -0.07 10.51 -11.93
C ARG A 388 1.29 10.08 -11.39
N LEU A 389 1.94 9.12 -12.04
CA LEU A 389 3.26 8.64 -11.65
C LEU A 389 4.36 9.70 -11.87
N PHE A 390 4.26 10.46 -12.97
CA PHE A 390 5.29 11.39 -13.41
C PHE A 390 4.69 12.75 -13.81
N PRO A 391 4.16 13.56 -12.86
CA PRO A 391 3.41 14.78 -13.18
C PRO A 391 4.11 15.74 -14.16
N GLU A 392 5.43 15.87 -14.04
CA GLU A 392 6.23 16.82 -14.84
C GLU A 392 6.86 16.20 -16.10
N THR A 393 6.96 14.88 -16.17
CA THR A 393 7.76 14.17 -17.21
C THR A 393 7.01 13.02 -17.87
N ALA A 394 5.69 12.95 -17.65
CA ALA A 394 4.83 11.85 -18.08
C ALA A 394 5.06 11.46 -19.53
N SER A 395 5.03 12.40 -20.46
CA SER A 395 5.16 12.13 -21.90
C SER A 395 6.52 11.50 -22.25
N ILE A 396 7.59 11.94 -21.60
CA ILE A 396 8.95 11.40 -21.79
C ILE A 396 9.02 9.98 -21.23
N GLU A 397 8.52 9.76 -20.02
CA GLU A 397 8.49 8.44 -19.39
C GLU A 397 7.59 7.46 -20.15
N MET A 398 6.45 7.94 -20.68
CA MET A 398 5.59 7.16 -21.57
C MET A 398 6.35 6.70 -22.81
N VAL A 399 7.08 7.60 -23.48
CA VAL A 399 7.90 7.25 -24.65
C VAL A 399 8.98 6.22 -24.29
N LYS A 400 9.70 6.38 -23.16
CA LYS A 400 10.70 5.40 -22.71
C LYS A 400 10.10 4.02 -22.50
N VAL A 401 8.95 3.95 -21.81
CA VAL A 401 8.23 2.68 -21.60
C VAL A 401 7.82 2.10 -22.95
N LEU A 402 7.16 2.87 -23.83
CA LEU A 402 6.71 2.42 -25.14
C LEU A 402 7.86 1.96 -26.05
N ARG A 403 9.01 2.65 -26.05
CA ARG A 403 10.22 2.25 -26.81
C ARG A 403 10.74 0.88 -26.36
N SER A 404 10.64 0.56 -25.07
CA SER A 404 11.09 -0.75 -24.57
C SER A 404 10.23 -1.91 -25.10
N PHE A 405 8.95 -1.66 -25.39
CA PHE A 405 8.02 -2.65 -25.95
C PHE A 405 7.98 -2.63 -27.49
N PHE A 406 8.21 -1.47 -28.10
CA PHE A 406 8.06 -1.23 -29.54
C PHE A 406 9.28 -0.55 -30.17
N PRO A 407 10.50 -1.11 -30.04
CA PRO A 407 11.74 -0.40 -30.39
C PRO A 407 11.79 0.11 -31.83
N ASN A 408 11.23 -0.66 -32.78
CA ASN A 408 11.24 -0.30 -34.21
C ASN A 408 9.85 0.01 -34.77
N LYS A 409 8.80 -0.01 -33.94
CA LYS A 409 7.39 0.15 -34.36
C LYS A 409 6.68 1.33 -33.71
N LEU A 410 7.31 1.99 -32.74
CA LEU A 410 6.69 3.10 -32.03
C LEU A 410 6.31 4.26 -32.96
N GLY A 411 7.21 4.64 -33.88
CA GLY A 411 6.94 5.73 -34.84
C GLY A 411 5.73 5.45 -35.73
N GLU A 412 5.60 4.22 -36.23
CA GLU A 412 4.45 3.77 -37.03
C GLU A 412 3.14 3.84 -36.20
N LYS A 413 3.17 3.33 -34.96
CA LYS A 413 2.00 3.35 -34.07
C LYS A 413 1.55 4.77 -33.71
N ILE A 414 2.51 5.68 -33.47
CA ILE A 414 2.22 7.10 -33.22
C ILE A 414 1.59 7.73 -34.47
N ALA A 415 2.11 7.45 -35.66
CA ALA A 415 1.54 7.97 -36.91
C ALA A 415 0.10 7.48 -37.12
N GLN A 416 -0.17 6.18 -36.91
CA GLN A 416 -1.52 5.62 -36.98
C GLN A 416 -2.49 6.27 -35.97
N ALA A 417 -2.03 6.51 -34.74
CA ALA A 417 -2.85 7.15 -33.71
C ALA A 417 -3.17 8.63 -34.03
N LYS A 418 -2.27 9.33 -34.73
CA LYS A 418 -2.52 10.71 -35.21
C LYS A 418 -3.59 10.81 -36.29
N GLU A 419 -3.79 9.75 -37.05
CA GLU A 419 -4.82 9.65 -38.09
C GLU A 419 -6.18 9.18 -37.54
N SER A 420 -6.30 8.96 -36.23
CA SER A 420 -7.55 8.52 -35.62
C SER A 420 -8.60 9.65 -35.53
N ASP A 421 -9.86 9.29 -35.75
CA ASP A 421 -11.01 10.18 -35.51
C ASP A 421 -11.25 10.46 -34.01
N ASN A 422 -10.55 9.76 -33.11
CA ASN A 422 -10.62 9.99 -31.67
C ASN A 422 -9.69 11.16 -31.28
N ARG A 423 -10.26 12.36 -31.09
CA ARG A 423 -9.48 13.57 -30.75
C ARG A 423 -8.59 13.43 -29.51
N PRO A 424 -9.04 12.90 -28.36
CA PRO A 424 -8.16 12.65 -27.22
C PRO A 424 -6.94 11.79 -27.56
N LEU A 425 -7.13 10.74 -28.37
CA LEU A 425 -6.03 9.88 -28.80
C LEU A 425 -5.07 10.61 -29.74
N GLN A 426 -5.60 11.37 -30.71
CA GLN A 426 -4.78 12.18 -31.62
C GLN A 426 -3.89 13.14 -30.83
N ALA A 427 -4.45 13.84 -29.84
CA ALA A 427 -3.71 14.75 -28.97
C ALA A 427 -2.61 14.02 -28.18
N LEU A 428 -2.90 12.84 -27.62
CA LEU A 428 -1.89 12.01 -26.96
C LEU A 428 -0.79 11.59 -27.95
N ALA A 429 -1.13 11.23 -29.18
CA ALA A 429 -0.16 10.83 -30.19
C ALA A 429 0.77 11.99 -30.61
N GLU A 430 0.24 13.21 -30.70
CA GLU A 430 1.03 14.43 -30.91
C GLU A 430 1.99 14.72 -29.74
N GLU A 431 1.49 14.59 -28.51
CA GLU A 431 2.28 14.73 -27.28
C GLU A 431 3.45 13.73 -27.24
N LEU A 432 3.18 12.45 -27.53
CA LEU A 432 4.19 11.40 -27.58
C LEU A 432 5.20 11.61 -28.72
N ALA A 433 4.76 12.11 -29.88
CA ALA A 433 5.66 12.44 -30.98
C ALA A 433 6.64 13.56 -30.60
N ALA A 434 6.15 14.63 -29.97
CA ALA A 434 6.99 15.74 -29.51
C ALA A 434 7.99 15.28 -28.43
N ALA A 435 7.54 14.43 -27.50
CA ALA A 435 8.41 13.87 -26.48
C ALA A 435 9.49 12.93 -27.05
N ALA A 436 9.18 12.16 -28.09
CA ALA A 436 10.16 11.29 -28.76
C ALA A 436 11.27 12.09 -29.44
N ILE A 437 10.94 13.18 -30.14
CA ILE A 437 11.92 14.08 -30.76
C ILE A 437 12.85 14.67 -29.70
N LYS A 438 12.27 15.19 -28.61
CA LYS A 438 13.05 15.76 -27.50
C LYS A 438 14.01 14.74 -26.85
N LEU A 439 13.60 13.49 -26.76
CA LEU A 439 14.42 12.42 -26.21
C LEU A 439 15.60 12.08 -27.16
N ASP A 440 15.36 12.08 -28.47
CA ASP A 440 16.42 11.83 -29.47
C ASP A 440 17.41 13.00 -29.58
N ASP A 441 16.96 14.24 -29.39
CA ASP A 441 17.83 15.42 -29.36
C ASP A 441 18.74 15.43 -28.11
N THR A 442 18.28 14.87 -26.99
CA THR A 442 19.05 14.80 -25.74
C THR A 442 20.07 13.66 -25.74
N ASP A 443 19.77 12.53 -26.38
CA ASP A 443 20.72 11.43 -26.58
C ASP A 443 21.81 11.78 -27.63
N ASN A 444 21.57 12.76 -28.49
CA ASN A 444 22.51 13.24 -29.53
C ASN A 444 23.30 14.50 -29.15
N LEU A 445 23.24 14.96 -27.89
CA LEU A 445 24.14 16.03 -27.43
C LEU A 445 25.59 15.53 -27.48
N PRO A 446 26.53 16.26 -28.12
CA PRO A 446 27.93 15.91 -28.06
C PRO A 446 28.36 15.82 -26.60
N GLN A 447 28.95 14.68 -26.21
CA GLN A 447 29.54 14.57 -24.88
C GLN A 447 30.50 15.75 -24.69
N PRO A 448 30.47 16.45 -23.54
CA PRO A 448 31.41 17.52 -23.29
C PRO A 448 32.81 16.97 -23.53
N ASP A 449 33.56 17.60 -24.44
CA ASP A 449 34.92 17.20 -24.79
C ASP A 449 35.66 16.90 -23.49
N LEU A 450 36.05 15.63 -23.31
CA LEU A 450 36.93 15.26 -22.22
C LEU A 450 38.13 16.19 -22.30
N PRO A 451 38.46 16.94 -21.23
CA PRO A 451 39.66 17.75 -21.23
C PRO A 451 40.83 16.83 -21.61
N PRO A 452 41.74 17.29 -22.50
CA PRO A 452 42.83 16.45 -22.97
C PRO A 452 43.57 15.86 -21.76
N PRO A 453 43.97 14.58 -21.84
CA PRO A 453 44.61 13.90 -20.72
C PRO A 453 45.77 14.75 -20.23
N VAL A 454 45.71 15.14 -18.96
CA VAL A 454 46.77 15.89 -18.28
C VAL A 454 48.06 15.10 -18.48
N ALA A 455 49.04 15.73 -19.13
CA ALA A 455 50.35 15.13 -19.33
C ALA A 455 50.88 14.64 -17.97
N PRO A 456 51.46 13.42 -17.90
CA PRO A 456 51.99 12.90 -16.65
C PRO A 456 52.99 13.92 -16.08
N MET A 457 52.76 14.29 -14.82
CA MET A 457 53.72 15.14 -14.10
C MET A 457 55.07 14.42 -14.10
N PRO A 458 56.18 15.12 -14.41
CA PRO A 458 57.51 14.54 -14.27
C PRO A 458 57.75 14.25 -12.79
N ASP A 459 58.20 13.03 -12.51
CA ASP A 459 58.58 12.58 -11.18
C ASP A 459 59.59 13.54 -10.55
N VAL A 460 59.24 14.09 -9.39
CA VAL A 460 60.16 14.74 -8.44
C VAL A 460 59.85 14.25 -7.04
#